data_AF-A0A7S4L6F6-F1
#
_entry.id   AF-A0A7S4L6F6-F1
#
_cell.length_a   1.000
_cell.length_b   1.000
_cell.length_c   1.000
_cell.angle_alpha   90.00
_cell.angle_beta   90.00
_cell.angle_gamma   90.00
#
_symmetry.space_group_name_H-M   'P 1'
#
loop_
_entity.id
_entity.type
_entity.pdbx_description
1 polymer ?
#
loop_
_entity_poly.entity_id
_entity_poly.type
_entity_poly.pdbx_seq_one_letter_code
_entity_poly.pdbx_strand_id
1 'polypeptide(L)'
;LAEENVKIHSFHLAIGIVMGLQSTSLKRLSQSWNLIAPEIKEKFDEVNSLFSPLGNFSIYRQTVEGEPKIPTAVYYGVLMRDLVYLHDSNPNFVGKDKKLVNLYKMKNVYLSVDKWYLQKIGV
;
A
#
# COMPACT_ATOMS: atom_id res chain seq x y z
N LEU A 1 16.64 8.33 -2.70
CA LEU A 1 16.11 7.12 -3.36
C LEU A 1 14.63 6.86 -3.04
N ALA A 2 14.22 6.77 -1.77
CA ALA A 2 12.80 6.61 -1.43
C ALA A 2 11.94 7.79 -1.93
N GLU A 3 12.39 9.02 -1.68
CA GLU A 3 11.78 10.26 -2.22
C GLU A 3 11.66 10.22 -3.75
N GLU A 4 12.73 9.84 -4.45
CA GLU A 4 12.72 9.71 -5.91
C GLU A 4 11.70 8.67 -6.40
N ASN A 5 11.57 7.53 -5.71
CA ASN A 5 10.55 6.54 -6.03
C ASN A 5 9.13 7.06 -5.83
N VAL A 6 8.90 7.94 -4.83
CA VAL A 6 7.61 8.64 -4.68
C VAL A 6 7.35 9.56 -5.87
N LYS A 7 8.34 10.34 -6.32
CA LYS A 7 8.21 11.26 -7.48
C LYS A 7 7.83 10.54 -8.77
N ILE A 8 8.39 9.35 -9.00
CA ILE A 8 8.08 8.52 -10.18
C ILE A 8 6.89 7.56 -9.96
N HIS A 9 6.12 7.73 -8.88
CA HIS A 9 4.94 6.91 -8.57
C HIS A 9 5.24 5.41 -8.38
N SER A 10 6.46 5.09 -7.96
CA SER A 10 6.90 3.75 -7.57
C SER A 10 6.76 3.54 -6.05
N PHE A 11 5.52 3.56 -5.57
CA PHE A 11 5.23 3.48 -4.14
C PHE A 11 5.64 2.14 -3.50
N HIS A 12 5.57 1.03 -4.24
CA HIS A 12 6.00 -0.27 -3.75
C HIS A 12 7.49 -0.31 -3.38
N LEU A 13 8.35 0.31 -4.20
CA LEU A 13 9.78 0.40 -3.90
C LEU A 13 10.06 1.41 -2.79
N ALA A 14 9.36 2.56 -2.80
CA ALA A 14 9.51 3.57 -1.76
C ALA A 14 9.21 3.02 -0.36
N ILE A 15 8.07 2.34 -0.17
CA ILE A 15 7.72 1.73 1.12
C ILE A 15 8.69 0.60 1.50
N GLY A 16 9.18 -0.17 0.54
CA GLY A 16 10.20 -1.20 0.79
C GLY A 16 11.48 -0.63 1.40
N ILE A 17 11.95 0.52 0.89
CA ILE A 17 13.11 1.22 1.45
C ILE A 17 12.81 1.74 2.86
N VAL A 18 11.66 2.38 3.06
CA VAL A 18 11.25 2.89 4.38
C VAL A 18 11.16 1.76 5.41
N MET A 19 10.46 0.68 5.09
CA MET A 19 10.31 -0.48 5.99
C MET A 19 11.66 -1.15 6.27
N GLY A 20 12.56 -1.20 5.29
CA GLY A 20 13.92 -1.69 5.47
C GLY A 20 14.67 -0.87 6.51
N LEU A 21 14.69 0.45 6.36
CA LEU A 21 15.34 1.38 7.30
C LEU A 21 14.69 1.40 8.68
N GLN A 22 13.37 1.20 8.76
CA GLN A 22 12.63 1.08 10.02
C GLN A 22 12.68 -0.30 10.66
N SER A 23 13.29 -1.30 10.01
CA SER A 23 13.47 -2.62 10.58
C SER A 23 14.16 -2.51 11.94
N THR A 24 13.79 -3.38 12.89
CA THR A 24 14.36 -3.38 14.25
C THR A 24 15.90 -3.44 14.23
N SER A 25 16.46 -4.10 13.22
CA SER A 25 17.91 -4.22 13.05
C SER A 25 18.62 -2.93 12.71
N LEU A 26 18.03 -2.09 11.88
CA LEU A 26 18.62 -0.80 11.53
C LEU A 26 18.20 0.28 12.51
N LYS A 27 16.94 0.31 12.95
CA LYS A 27 16.40 1.31 13.86
C LYS A 27 17.14 1.39 15.21
N ARG A 28 17.65 0.26 15.72
CA ARG A 28 18.40 0.22 17.00
C ARG A 28 19.80 0.84 16.93
N LEU A 29 20.36 1.10 15.75
CA LEU A 29 21.71 1.63 15.56
C LEU A 29 21.78 3.13 15.86
N SER A 30 21.45 3.53 17.09
CA SER A 30 21.31 4.93 17.51
C SER A 30 22.56 5.77 17.22
N GLN A 31 23.74 5.20 17.37
CA GLN A 31 25.01 5.86 17.03
C GLN A 31 25.07 6.25 15.55
N SER A 32 24.71 5.35 14.63
CA SER A 32 24.68 5.64 13.20
C SER A 32 23.59 6.66 12.85
N TRP A 33 22.40 6.53 13.45
CA TRP A 33 21.31 7.50 13.25
C TRP A 33 21.67 8.90 13.74
N ASN A 34 22.48 9.03 14.80
CA ASN A 34 22.92 10.32 15.31
C ASN A 34 23.89 11.06 14.37
N LEU A 35 24.56 10.34 13.46
CA LEU A 35 25.47 10.94 12.47
C LEU A 35 24.74 11.52 11.25
N ILE A 36 23.46 11.19 11.07
CA ILE A 36 22.68 11.66 9.93
C ILE A 36 22.21 13.10 10.19
N ALA A 37 22.39 13.96 9.19
CA ALA A 37 21.98 15.35 9.20
C ALA A 37 20.45 15.49 9.47
N PRO A 38 20.00 16.45 10.28
CA PRO A 38 18.58 16.64 10.61
C PRO A 38 17.67 16.76 9.40
N GLU A 39 18.12 17.44 8.35
CA GLU A 39 17.36 17.69 7.12
C GLU A 39 17.05 16.38 6.37
N ILE A 40 17.96 15.40 6.45
CA ILE A 40 17.75 14.08 5.82
C ILE A 40 16.75 13.27 6.65
N LYS A 41 16.78 13.40 7.98
CA LYS A 41 15.81 12.73 8.86
C LYS A 41 14.39 13.27 8.62
N GLU A 42 14.25 14.58 8.49
CA GLU A 42 12.98 15.23 8.18
C GLU A 42 12.38 14.71 6.87
N LYS A 43 13.17 14.69 5.79
CA LYS A 43 12.75 14.10 4.50
C LYS A 43 12.37 12.62 4.61
N PHE A 44 13.10 11.86 5.42
CA PHE A 44 12.76 10.46 5.66
C PHE A 44 11.42 10.32 6.39
N ASP A 45 11.18 11.16 7.40
CA ASP A 45 9.94 11.17 8.18
C ASP A 45 8.74 11.62 7.34
N GLU A 46 8.93 12.57 6.42
CA GLU A 46 7.92 12.94 5.42
C GLU A 46 7.51 11.73 4.56
N VAL A 47 8.48 11.04 3.95
CA VAL A 47 8.21 9.87 3.12
C VAL A 47 7.63 8.72 3.94
N ASN A 48 8.04 8.56 5.20
CA ASN A 48 7.47 7.58 6.10
C ASN A 48 6.00 7.91 6.46
N SER A 49 5.67 9.19 6.66
CA SER A 49 4.31 9.63 7.00
C SER A 49 3.30 9.30 5.90
N LEU A 50 3.72 9.36 4.63
CA LEU A 50 2.93 8.93 3.48
C LEU A 50 2.43 7.50 3.63
N PHE A 51 3.27 6.60 4.14
CA PHE A 51 2.97 5.17 4.31
C PHE A 51 2.44 4.81 5.71
N SER A 52 1.99 5.79 6.48
CA SER A 52 1.42 5.56 7.81
C SER A 52 0.27 4.54 7.76
N PRO A 53 0.26 3.52 8.63
CA PRO A 53 -0.83 2.54 8.67
C PRO A 53 -2.12 3.09 9.29
N LEU A 54 -2.07 4.29 9.89
CA LEU A 54 -3.23 4.95 10.50
C LEU A 54 -4.31 5.21 9.44
N GLY A 55 -5.58 5.05 9.85
CA GLY A 55 -6.71 5.23 8.94
C GLY A 55 -6.69 4.26 7.74
N ASN A 56 -6.12 3.06 7.89
CA ASN A 56 -5.97 2.08 6.81
C ASN A 56 -5.18 2.65 5.61
N PHE A 57 -4.02 3.26 5.89
CA PHE A 57 -3.20 3.91 4.86
C PHE A 57 -3.93 5.05 4.14
N SER A 58 -4.69 5.88 4.87
CA SER A 58 -5.54 6.92 4.28
C SER A 58 -4.75 7.93 3.45
N ILE A 59 -3.60 8.40 3.96
CA ILE A 59 -2.73 9.36 3.25
C ILE A 59 -2.25 8.75 1.93
N TYR A 60 -1.64 7.56 1.99
CA TYR A 60 -1.22 6.81 0.81
C TYR A 60 -2.35 6.61 -0.20
N ARG A 61 -3.54 6.18 0.25
CA ARG A 61 -4.70 5.96 -0.62
C ARG A 61 -5.14 7.25 -1.30
N GLN A 62 -5.22 8.35 -0.56
CA GLN A 62 -5.57 9.67 -1.12
C GLN A 62 -4.53 10.15 -2.13
N THR A 63 -3.23 9.93 -1.88
CA THR A 63 -2.18 10.28 -2.84
C THR A 63 -2.31 9.50 -4.15
N VAL A 64 -2.53 8.18 -4.08
CA VAL A 64 -2.69 7.34 -5.29
C VAL A 64 -3.99 7.64 -6.03
N GLU A 65 -5.07 7.96 -5.32
CA GLU A 65 -6.38 8.26 -5.94
C GLU A 65 -6.48 9.70 -6.47
N GLY A 66 -5.84 10.65 -5.80
CA GLY A 66 -5.88 12.07 -6.14
C GLY A 66 -4.92 12.47 -7.27
N GLU A 67 -3.83 11.73 -7.45
CA GLU A 67 -2.89 11.92 -8.56
C GLU A 67 -2.69 10.63 -9.36
N PRO A 68 -3.69 10.19 -10.16
CA PRO A 68 -3.55 9.00 -10.98
C PRO A 68 -2.55 9.26 -12.11
N LYS A 69 -1.27 8.96 -11.86
CA LYS A 69 -0.23 8.88 -12.90
C LYS A 69 -0.10 7.42 -13.32
N ILE A 70 0.02 7.19 -14.61
CA ILE A 70 0.28 5.86 -15.14
C ILE A 70 1.69 5.85 -15.72
N PRO A 71 2.48 4.78 -15.49
CA PRO A 71 2.18 3.65 -14.62
C PRO A 71 2.45 3.98 -13.14
N THR A 72 1.58 3.54 -12.22
CA THR A 72 1.83 3.61 -10.77
C THR A 72 2.10 2.22 -10.19
N ALA A 73 3.24 2.04 -9.53
CA ALA A 73 3.52 0.81 -8.78
C ALA A 73 3.00 0.93 -7.35
N VAL A 74 1.72 0.62 -7.16
CA VAL A 74 1.06 0.64 -5.84
C VAL A 74 1.59 -0.43 -4.88
N TYR A 75 1.46 -0.17 -3.58
CA TYR A 75 1.87 -1.09 -2.53
C TYR A 75 0.87 -2.25 -2.39
N TYR A 76 1.32 -3.44 -2.78
CA TYR A 76 0.51 -4.67 -2.73
C TYR A 76 -0.07 -5.00 -1.35
N GLY A 77 0.59 -4.62 -0.25
CA GLY A 77 0.10 -4.94 1.10
C GLY A 77 -1.27 -4.32 1.40
N VAL A 78 -1.55 -3.15 0.83
CA VAL A 78 -2.85 -2.47 0.96
C VAL A 78 -3.93 -3.21 0.18
N LEU A 79 -3.64 -3.59 -1.07
CA LEU A 79 -4.54 -4.41 -1.89
C LEU A 79 -4.85 -5.75 -1.22
N MET A 80 -3.81 -6.46 -0.76
CA MET A 80 -3.98 -7.77 -0.13
C MET A 80 -4.80 -7.68 1.14
N ARG A 81 -4.62 -6.63 1.94
CA ARG A 81 -5.45 -6.37 3.12
C ARG A 81 -6.93 -6.22 2.74
N ASP A 82 -7.23 -5.49 1.67
CA ASP A 82 -8.61 -5.30 1.20
C ASP A 82 -9.21 -6.63 0.70
N LEU A 83 -8.42 -7.43 -0.04
CA LEU A 83 -8.86 -8.73 -0.54
C LEU A 83 -9.10 -9.75 0.59
N VAL A 84 -8.23 -9.79 1.60
CA VAL A 84 -8.41 -10.63 2.79
C VAL A 84 -9.67 -10.20 3.53
N TYR A 85 -9.88 -8.89 3.73
CA TYR A 85 -11.10 -8.39 4.36
C TYR A 85 -12.36 -8.80 3.60
N LEU A 86 -12.38 -8.65 2.27
CA LEU A 86 -13.48 -9.11 1.43
C LEU A 86 -13.67 -10.62 1.51
N HIS A 87 -12.59 -11.39 1.61
CA HIS A 87 -12.63 -12.83 1.73
C HIS A 87 -13.27 -13.29 3.04
N ASP A 88 -12.86 -12.70 4.16
CA ASP A 88 -13.27 -13.09 5.51
C ASP A 88 -14.69 -12.61 5.84
N SER A 89 -15.07 -11.43 5.34
CA SER A 89 -16.40 -10.85 5.59
C SER A 89 -17.52 -11.46 4.74
N ASN A 90 -17.20 -12.12 3.63
CA ASN A 90 -18.20 -12.64 2.70
C ASN A 90 -18.02 -14.15 2.44
N PRO A 91 -19.04 -15.00 2.62
CA PRO A 91 -18.95 -16.40 2.26
C PRO A 91 -18.92 -16.58 0.73
N ASN A 92 -18.31 -17.66 0.26
CA ASN A 92 -18.26 -17.97 -1.19
C ASN A 92 -19.63 -18.36 -1.76
N PHE A 93 -20.53 -18.88 -0.93
CA PHE A 93 -21.87 -19.33 -1.32
C PHE A 93 -22.94 -18.72 -0.44
N VAL A 94 -24.12 -18.52 -1.01
CA VAL A 94 -25.33 -18.10 -0.30
C VAL A 94 -26.09 -19.34 0.17
N GLY A 95 -26.39 -19.38 1.47
CA GLY A 95 -27.08 -20.52 2.09
C GLY A 95 -26.19 -21.71 2.42
N LYS A 96 -26.71 -22.64 3.23
CA LYS A 96 -25.95 -23.79 3.76
C LYS A 96 -25.66 -24.86 2.70
N ASP A 97 -26.49 -24.93 1.67
CA ASP A 97 -26.45 -25.98 0.64
C ASP A 97 -25.32 -25.78 -0.38
N LYS A 98 -24.61 -24.64 -0.33
CA LYS A 98 -23.50 -24.27 -1.23
C LYS A 98 -23.84 -24.34 -2.73
N LYS A 99 -25.12 -24.26 -3.11
CA LYS A 99 -25.57 -24.30 -4.51
C LYS A 99 -25.56 -22.95 -5.21
N LEU A 100 -25.66 -21.86 -4.45
CA LEU A 100 -25.74 -20.50 -4.99
C LEU A 100 -24.43 -19.78 -4.74
N VAL A 101 -23.75 -19.34 -5.80
CA VAL A 101 -22.49 -18.58 -5.69
C VAL A 101 -22.79 -17.16 -5.23
N ASN A 102 -21.98 -16.64 -4.31
CA ASN A 102 -22.07 -15.26 -3.86
C ASN A 102 -21.47 -14.30 -4.92
N LEU A 103 -22.31 -13.87 -5.86
CA LEU A 103 -21.92 -12.93 -6.91
C LEU A 103 -21.51 -11.55 -6.36
N TYR A 104 -22.03 -11.14 -5.21
CA TYR A 104 -21.62 -9.90 -4.55
C TYR A 104 -20.14 -9.96 -4.15
N LYS A 105 -19.71 -11.08 -3.54
CA LYS A 105 -18.28 -11.30 -3.22
C LYS A 105 -17.44 -11.26 -4.49
N MET A 106 -17.84 -12.02 -5.52
CA MET A 106 -17.08 -12.09 -6.78
C MET A 106 -16.95 -10.71 -7.45
N LYS A 107 -18.03 -9.93 -7.49
CA LYS A 107 -18.02 -8.58 -8.05
C LYS A 107 -17.06 -7.67 -7.30
N ASN A 108 -17.08 -7.65 -5.96
CA ASN A 108 -16.19 -6.78 -5.19
C ASN A 108 -14.72 -7.18 -5.32
N VAL A 109 -14.42 -8.49 -5.31
CA VAL A 109 -13.06 -8.98 -5.57
C VAL A 109 -12.59 -8.55 -6.96
N TYR A 110 -13.45 -8.71 -7.98
CA TYR A 110 -13.15 -8.24 -9.34
C TYR A 110 -12.86 -6.74 -9.36
N LEU A 111 -13.73 -5.90 -8.79
CA LEU A 111 -13.55 -4.45 -8.78
C LEU A 111 -12.26 -4.02 -8.06
N SER A 112 -11.89 -4.69 -6.97
CA SER A 112 -10.63 -4.41 -6.27
C SER A 112 -9.39 -4.74 -7.12
N VAL A 113 -9.42 -5.87 -7.83
CA VAL A 113 -8.33 -6.29 -8.73
C VAL A 113 -8.27 -5.43 -9.99
N ASP A 114 -9.43 -5.08 -10.56
CA ASP A 114 -9.56 -4.28 -11.76
C ASP A 114 -9.09 -2.83 -11.53
N LYS A 115 -9.52 -2.20 -10.43
CA LYS A 115 -9.00 -0.90 -10.00
C LYS A 115 -7.47 -0.90 -9.90
N TRP A 116 -6.90 -1.96 -9.33
CA TRP A 116 -5.45 -2.11 -9.23
C TRP A 116 -4.78 -2.30 -10.60
N TYR A 117 -5.38 -3.11 -11.47
CA TYR A 117 -4.86 -3.37 -12.82
C TYR A 117 -4.82 -2.08 -13.66
N LEU A 118 -5.88 -1.27 -13.60
CA LEU A 118 -5.96 0.02 -14.29
C LEU A 118 -4.88 1.00 -13.84
N GLN A 119 -4.57 1.03 -12.54
CA GLN A 119 -3.49 1.86 -11.99
C GLN A 119 -2.09 1.45 -12.51
N LYS A 120 -1.92 0.18 -12.91
CA LYS A 120 -0.63 -0.35 -13.34
C LYS A 120 -0.36 -0.15 -14.84
N ILE A 121 -1.39 -0.29 -15.69
CA ILE A 121 -1.22 -0.37 -17.16
C ILE A 121 -1.79 0.86 -17.88
N GLY A 122 -2.70 1.60 -17.25
CA GLY A 122 -3.33 2.82 -17.77
C GLY A 122 -3.83 2.74 -19.19
N VAL A 123 -4.68 1.75 -19.42
CA VAL A 123 -5.57 1.67 -20.57
C VAL A 123 -6.88 2.37 -20.24
#